data_AF-A0A0P7BKY6-F1
#
_entry.id   AF-A0A0P7BKY6-F1
#
_cell.length_a   1.000
_cell.length_b   1.000
_cell.length_c   1.000
_cell.angle_alpha   90.00
_cell.angle_beta   90.00
_cell.angle_gamma   90.00
#
_symmetry.space_group_name_H-M   'P 1'
#
loop_
_entity.id
_entity.type
_entity.pdbx_description
1 polymer ?
#
loop_
_entity_poly.entity_id
_entity_poly.type
_entity_poly.pdbx_seq_one_letter_code
_entity_poly.pdbx_strand_id
1 'polypeptide(L)'
;MKPIEIDGRTGEGGGQVVRTAICLAALTTQPVIIRNITRPGLKSQHVTSIQWLAEATGAEVEGVSVGSTTVSFIPRRGPDELLQRNIKLSAASGSASTLLILQAILPFLVFAGNDSREPLQVSISGGTNVSFSLSYDYLDQVLLPVLEERFGIQVERKLTRRGWSLGPSSRGSFWLKIIPIPAGQPLRYKATAPRKHPESFEVTGVDVTMVVPSTVHEELQNALVKDLDVLFPGAEVNFKLVEDSLLETRWYVLLVAHSKGGMRWGKDYLGSMPKKGKQRASFTSQVSDKLCRGLFDEVAHGGEVDVHLQDQLVCFQALCDGYSSFPRGECPDDSALDVLIDALGNLDVGGSRMRKEKTSEPFGHGSLHTQTARFVASEMLPAVEFYNKGHLVRGAGITFGAP
;
A
#
# COMPACT_ATOMS: atom_id res chain seq x y z
N MET A 1 1.65 8.11 29.26
CA MET A 1 2.87 7.98 28.45
C MET A 1 3.21 9.33 27.84
N LYS A 2 4.50 9.67 27.72
CA LYS A 2 4.93 10.92 27.04
C LYS A 2 4.66 10.78 25.54
N PRO A 3 4.10 11.80 24.85
CA PRO A 3 3.91 11.74 23.42
C PRO A 3 5.24 11.65 22.65
N ILE A 4 5.24 10.85 21.58
CA ILE A 4 6.31 10.86 20.57
C ILE A 4 6.08 12.08 19.68
N GLU A 5 7.12 12.87 19.42
CA GLU A 5 7.04 14.04 18.54
C GLU A 5 7.65 13.71 17.18
N ILE A 6 6.88 13.93 16.10
CA ILE A 6 7.32 13.69 14.72
C ILE A 6 7.25 15.00 13.94
N ASP A 7 8.35 15.36 13.25
CA ASP A 7 8.32 16.45 12.27
C ASP A 7 7.72 15.94 10.96
N GLY A 8 6.53 16.40 10.63
CA GLY A 8 5.76 16.08 9.43
C GLY A 8 6.37 16.59 8.13
N ARG A 9 7.52 17.28 8.14
CA ARG A 9 8.34 17.59 6.96
C ARG A 9 9.35 16.49 6.65
N THR A 10 9.57 15.54 7.56
CA THR A 10 10.56 14.49 7.40
C THR A 10 10.23 13.60 6.21
N GLY A 11 11.25 13.27 5.41
CA GLY A 11 11.10 12.45 4.20
C GLY A 11 10.25 13.16 3.16
N GLU A 12 9.17 12.53 2.74
CA GLU A 12 8.25 13.14 1.76
C GLU A 12 7.38 14.25 2.31
N GLY A 13 7.41 14.42 3.64
CA GLY A 13 6.84 15.57 4.29
C GLY A 13 5.32 15.66 4.16
N GLY A 14 4.55 14.70 4.68
CA GLY A 14 3.11 14.93 4.83
C GLY A 14 2.28 13.68 5.04
N GLY A 15 1.57 13.26 3.98
CA GLY A 15 0.47 12.29 4.08
C GLY A 15 0.88 10.91 4.61
N GLN A 16 2.00 10.36 4.14
CA GLN A 16 2.49 9.05 4.57
C GLN A 16 2.88 9.05 6.07
N VAL A 17 3.53 10.13 6.53
CA VAL A 17 3.88 10.33 7.95
C VAL A 17 2.63 10.30 8.81
N VAL A 18 1.62 11.11 8.45
CA VAL A 18 0.37 11.21 9.20
C VAL A 18 -0.36 9.87 9.27
N ARG A 19 -0.52 9.17 8.15
CA ARG A 19 -1.22 7.87 8.13
C ARG A 19 -0.51 6.84 9.00
N THR A 20 0.80 6.70 8.82
CA THR A 20 1.60 5.67 9.51
C THR A 20 1.68 5.96 11.01
N ALA A 21 2.00 7.18 11.41
CA ALA A 21 2.15 7.55 12.80
C ALA A 21 0.84 7.44 13.59
N ILE A 22 -0.28 7.93 13.04
CA ILE A 22 -1.58 7.85 13.70
C ILE A 22 -2.06 6.39 13.78
N CYS A 23 -1.84 5.58 12.74
CA CYS A 23 -2.17 4.16 12.76
C CYS A 23 -1.39 3.42 13.85
N LEU A 24 -0.07 3.61 13.92
CA LEU A 24 0.80 2.97 14.90
C LEU A 24 0.53 3.46 16.33
N ALA A 25 0.20 4.75 16.51
CA ALA A 25 -0.24 5.29 17.78
C ALA A 25 -1.55 4.62 18.25
N ALA A 26 -2.54 4.51 17.35
CA ALA A 26 -3.81 3.85 17.64
C ALA A 26 -3.63 2.37 17.98
N LEU A 27 -2.73 1.66 17.29
CA LEU A 27 -2.38 0.27 17.58
C LEU A 27 -1.72 0.14 18.96
N THR A 28 -0.68 0.91 19.23
CA THR A 28 0.16 0.71 20.43
C THR A 28 -0.34 1.45 21.67
N THR A 29 -1.43 2.21 21.56
CA THR A 29 -1.89 3.16 22.58
C THR A 29 -0.84 4.21 23.00
N GLN A 30 0.18 4.42 22.17
CA GLN A 30 1.25 5.40 22.40
C GLN A 30 0.84 6.77 21.85
N PRO A 31 0.76 7.82 22.69
CA PRO A 31 0.44 9.16 22.20
C PRO A 31 1.47 9.70 21.21
N VAL A 32 1.01 10.48 20.23
CA VAL A 32 1.85 11.10 19.19
C VAL A 32 1.43 12.54 18.90
N ILE A 33 2.42 13.40 18.66
CA ILE A 33 2.23 14.77 18.17
C ILE A 33 3.00 14.90 16.86
N ILE A 34 2.31 15.22 15.77
CA ILE A 34 2.92 15.46 14.47
C ILE A 34 2.87 16.96 14.20
N ARG A 35 4.03 17.61 14.10
CA ARG A 35 4.15 19.05 13.82
C ARG A 35 4.55 19.29 12.38
N ASN A 36 4.42 20.52 11.90
CA ASN A 36 4.95 20.95 10.60
C ASN A 36 4.47 20.10 9.40
N ILE A 37 3.23 19.56 9.43
CA ILE A 37 2.67 18.84 8.28
C ILE A 37 2.67 19.79 7.08
N THR A 38 3.31 19.38 5.98
CA THR A 38 3.54 20.24 4.82
C THR A 38 2.24 20.81 4.27
N ARG A 39 2.28 22.10 3.91
CA ARG A 39 1.14 22.80 3.35
C ARG A 39 0.63 22.08 2.08
N PRO A 40 -0.70 21.94 1.90
CA PRO A 40 -1.76 22.65 2.61
C PRO A 40 -2.16 22.05 3.97
N GLY A 41 -1.42 21.10 4.54
CA GLY A 41 -1.75 20.46 5.83
C GLY A 41 -2.64 19.23 5.65
N LEU A 42 -3.43 18.90 6.67
CA LEU A 42 -4.34 17.75 6.61
C LEU A 42 -5.36 17.92 5.47
N LYS A 43 -5.58 16.84 4.72
CA LYS A 43 -6.61 16.73 3.68
C LYS A 43 -7.82 15.98 4.24
N SER A 44 -8.96 16.06 3.54
CA SER A 44 -10.21 15.39 3.96
C SER A 44 -10.02 13.90 4.29
N GLN A 45 -9.21 13.17 3.52
CA GLN A 45 -8.90 11.76 3.80
C GLN A 45 -8.17 11.55 5.14
N HIS A 46 -7.24 12.45 5.51
CA HIS A 46 -6.51 12.36 6.77
C HIS A 46 -7.45 12.64 7.95
N VAL A 47 -8.26 13.69 7.83
CA VAL A 47 -9.25 14.05 8.86
C VAL A 47 -10.21 12.88 9.09
N THR A 48 -10.74 12.29 8.02
CA THR A 48 -11.65 11.14 8.12
C THR A 48 -11.01 9.93 8.79
N SER A 49 -9.78 9.56 8.45
CA SER A 49 -9.10 8.43 9.10
C SER A 49 -8.76 8.71 10.56
N ILE A 50 -8.29 9.92 10.88
CA ILE A 50 -7.93 10.30 12.25
C ILE A 50 -9.17 10.35 13.15
N GLN A 51 -10.27 10.95 12.68
CA GLN A 51 -11.52 11.01 13.43
C GLN A 51 -12.05 9.60 13.73
N TRP A 52 -12.06 8.72 12.75
CA TRP A 52 -12.52 7.35 12.97
C TRP A 52 -11.62 6.59 13.96
N LEU A 53 -10.29 6.71 13.85
CA LEU A 53 -9.37 6.11 14.81
C LEU A 53 -9.51 6.73 16.21
N ALA A 54 -9.81 8.02 16.31
CA ALA A 54 -10.06 8.68 17.59
C ALA A 54 -11.30 8.11 18.27
N GLU A 55 -12.39 7.92 17.53
CA GLU A 55 -13.60 7.27 18.05
C GLU A 55 -13.33 5.82 18.47
N ALA A 56 -12.67 5.05 17.59
CA ALA A 56 -12.34 3.64 17.84
C ALA A 56 -11.53 3.44 19.12
N THR A 57 -10.48 4.26 19.30
CA THR A 57 -9.55 4.17 20.44
C THR A 57 -9.95 5.02 21.65
N GLY A 58 -11.03 5.81 21.55
CA GLY A 58 -11.39 6.80 22.57
C GLY A 58 -10.32 7.88 22.78
N ALA A 59 -9.65 8.31 21.70
CA ALA A 59 -8.54 9.24 21.77
C ALA A 59 -8.97 10.68 22.07
N GLU A 60 -8.16 11.39 22.85
CA GLU A 60 -8.16 12.85 22.85
C GLU A 60 -7.37 13.35 21.64
N VAL A 61 -7.95 14.30 20.90
CA VAL A 61 -7.33 14.82 19.67
C VAL A 61 -7.39 16.34 19.59
N GLU A 62 -6.32 16.93 19.06
CA GLU A 62 -6.25 18.36 18.74
C GLU A 62 -5.73 18.56 17.32
N GLY A 63 -6.21 19.60 16.63
CA GLY A 63 -5.74 19.93 15.28
C GLY A 63 -6.26 19.01 14.17
N VAL A 64 -7.35 18.27 14.39
CA VAL A 64 -7.95 17.36 13.40
C VAL A 64 -8.96 18.10 12.51
N SER A 65 -8.44 18.98 11.66
CA SER A 65 -9.24 19.73 10.68
C SER A 65 -8.48 19.88 9.36
N VAL A 66 -9.21 20.04 8.25
CA VAL A 66 -8.59 20.27 6.93
C VAL A 66 -7.79 21.56 6.99
N GLY A 67 -6.55 21.53 6.50
CA GLY A 67 -5.64 22.67 6.55
C GLY A 67 -4.69 22.65 7.75
N SER A 68 -4.96 21.85 8.77
CA SER A 68 -4.13 21.81 9.97
C SER A 68 -2.73 21.31 9.66
N THR A 69 -1.72 21.98 10.23
CA THR A 69 -0.31 21.61 10.10
C THR A 69 0.24 20.92 11.35
N THR A 70 -0.58 20.72 12.38
CA THR A 70 -0.21 20.01 13.61
C THR A 70 -1.37 19.17 14.08
N VAL A 71 -1.10 17.93 14.50
CA VAL A 71 -2.09 17.06 15.14
C VAL A 71 -1.52 16.45 16.41
N SER A 72 -2.32 16.46 17.47
CA SER A 72 -2.09 15.67 18.69
C SER A 72 -3.10 14.52 18.71
N PHE A 73 -2.64 13.31 18.99
CA PHE A 73 -3.47 12.11 19.04
C PHE A 73 -3.07 11.27 20.25
N ILE A 74 -3.98 11.14 21.23
CA ILE A 74 -3.74 10.50 22.52
C ILE A 74 -4.77 9.37 22.70
N PRO A 75 -4.52 8.17 22.15
CA PRO A 75 -5.42 7.02 22.22
C PRO A 75 -5.49 6.44 23.62
N ARG A 76 -6.62 5.80 23.95
CA ARG A 76 -6.88 5.21 25.28
C ARG A 76 -7.11 3.70 25.27
N ARG A 77 -7.46 3.14 24.11
CA ARG A 77 -7.85 1.74 23.93
C ARG A 77 -7.19 1.14 22.70
N GLY A 78 -6.92 -0.17 22.77
CA GLY A 78 -6.35 -0.97 21.69
C GLY A 78 -7.40 -1.47 20.69
N PRO A 79 -6.95 -2.13 19.61
CA PRO A 79 -7.83 -2.72 18.59
C PRO A 79 -8.69 -3.88 19.12
N ASP A 80 -8.24 -4.62 20.13
CA ASP A 80 -8.96 -5.71 20.79
C ASP A 80 -10.22 -5.22 21.54
N GLU A 81 -10.26 -3.94 21.90
CA GLU A 81 -11.42 -3.30 22.53
C GLU A 81 -12.43 -2.71 21.52
N LEU A 82 -12.22 -2.88 20.20
CA LEU A 82 -13.12 -2.37 19.18
C LEU A 82 -14.47 -3.12 19.19
N LEU A 83 -15.53 -2.47 19.66
CA LEU A 83 -16.86 -3.07 19.72
C LEU A 83 -17.60 -3.03 18.37
N GLN A 84 -17.38 -1.99 17.56
CA GLN A 84 -18.12 -1.79 16.32
C GLN A 84 -17.63 -2.73 15.22
N ARG A 85 -18.49 -3.65 14.80
CA ARG A 85 -18.21 -4.59 13.69
C ARG A 85 -18.70 -4.12 12.32
N ASN A 86 -19.68 -3.21 12.28
CA ASN A 86 -20.17 -2.58 11.05
C ASN A 86 -19.69 -1.13 10.97
N ILE A 87 -18.65 -0.89 10.18
CA ILE A 87 -17.94 0.39 10.08
C ILE A 87 -18.28 1.07 8.76
N LYS A 88 -18.65 2.34 8.83
CA LYS A 88 -18.95 3.16 7.65
C LYS A 88 -18.19 4.48 7.74
N LEU A 89 -17.25 4.68 6.81
CA LEU A 89 -16.53 5.94 6.66
C LEU A 89 -16.99 6.64 5.38
N SER A 90 -17.30 7.93 5.48
CA SER A 90 -17.59 8.77 4.32
C SER A 90 -16.75 10.03 4.41
N ALA A 91 -15.82 10.19 3.48
CA ALA A 91 -15.01 11.40 3.45
C ALA A 91 -15.88 12.61 3.08
N ALA A 92 -15.65 13.75 3.72
CA ALA A 92 -16.40 14.99 3.44
C ALA A 92 -16.30 15.38 1.95
N SER A 93 -15.09 15.35 1.38
CA SER A 93 -14.91 15.52 -0.06
C SER A 93 -15.17 14.21 -0.83
N GLY A 94 -15.97 14.30 -1.90
CA GLY A 94 -16.25 13.17 -2.79
C GLY A 94 -15.01 12.66 -3.54
N SER A 95 -13.94 13.46 -3.64
CA SER A 95 -12.67 13.09 -4.28
C SER A 95 -11.53 12.79 -3.30
N ALA A 96 -11.79 12.76 -1.99
CA ALA A 96 -10.81 12.32 -1.02
C ALA A 96 -10.51 10.83 -1.23
N SER A 97 -9.24 10.42 -1.24
CA SER A 97 -8.89 9.02 -1.52
C SER A 97 -9.43 8.10 -0.43
N THR A 98 -10.32 7.21 -0.84
CA THR A 98 -10.82 6.12 0.02
C THR A 98 -9.73 5.10 0.34
N LEU A 99 -8.75 4.93 -0.54
CA LEU A 99 -7.67 3.95 -0.34
C LEU A 99 -6.58 4.48 0.59
N LEU A 100 -6.34 5.80 0.61
CA LEU A 100 -5.47 6.40 1.62
C LEU A 100 -6.14 6.43 3.01
N ILE A 101 -7.48 6.51 3.09
CA ILE A 101 -8.20 6.25 4.34
C ILE A 101 -7.98 4.80 4.78
N LEU A 102 -8.19 3.85 3.86
CA LEU A 102 -7.99 2.43 4.15
C LEU A 102 -6.58 2.13 4.65
N GLN A 103 -5.54 2.65 3.99
CA GLN A 103 -4.15 2.46 4.42
C GLN A 103 -3.89 2.91 5.87
N ALA A 104 -4.55 3.97 6.32
CA ALA A 104 -4.39 4.48 7.68
C ALA A 104 -5.08 3.62 8.74
N ILE A 105 -6.14 2.89 8.37
CA ILE A 105 -6.97 2.14 9.32
C ILE A 105 -6.82 0.62 9.21
N LEU A 106 -6.38 0.10 8.07
CA LEU A 106 -6.32 -1.33 7.79
C LEU A 106 -5.45 -2.10 8.79
N PRO A 107 -4.23 -1.66 9.15
CA PRO A 107 -3.45 -2.37 10.16
C PRO A 107 -4.17 -2.46 11.51
N PHE A 108 -4.84 -1.38 11.95
CA PHE A 108 -5.66 -1.40 13.17
C PHE A 108 -6.80 -2.44 13.08
N LEU A 109 -7.51 -2.49 11.95
CA LEU A 109 -8.60 -3.44 11.72
C LEU A 109 -8.13 -4.89 11.67
N VAL A 110 -6.93 -5.15 11.14
CA VAL A 110 -6.31 -6.49 11.09
C VAL A 110 -6.08 -7.05 12.49
N PHE A 111 -5.76 -6.20 13.47
CA PHE A 111 -5.54 -6.60 14.86
C PHE A 111 -6.78 -6.50 15.75
N ALA A 112 -7.93 -6.11 15.22
CA ALA A 112 -9.17 -5.92 15.99
C ALA A 112 -9.94 -7.23 16.20
N GLY A 113 -9.23 -8.34 16.43
CA GLY A 113 -9.82 -9.63 16.76
C GLY A 113 -10.48 -9.64 18.12
N ASN A 114 -11.52 -10.47 18.26
CA ASN A 114 -12.18 -10.75 19.54
C ASN A 114 -12.38 -12.26 19.72
N ASP A 115 -12.78 -12.66 20.92
CA ASP A 115 -13.05 -14.06 21.27
C ASP A 115 -14.13 -14.69 20.39
N SER A 116 -15.11 -13.88 19.96
CA SER A 116 -16.19 -14.30 19.07
C SER A 116 -15.76 -14.52 17.62
N ARG A 117 -14.52 -14.15 17.24
CA ARG A 117 -13.96 -14.24 15.88
C ARG A 117 -14.87 -13.60 14.81
N GLU A 118 -15.51 -12.50 15.16
CA GLU A 118 -16.47 -11.85 14.28
C GLU A 118 -15.76 -11.06 13.18
N PRO A 119 -16.22 -11.15 11.91
CA PRO A 119 -15.67 -10.36 10.83
C PRO A 119 -16.02 -8.87 10.98
N LEU A 120 -15.15 -8.01 10.45
CA LEU A 120 -15.40 -6.58 10.32
C LEU A 120 -15.98 -6.26 8.94
N GLN A 121 -17.12 -5.58 8.93
CA GLN A 121 -17.83 -5.12 7.75
C GLN A 121 -17.52 -3.64 7.55
N VAL A 122 -16.71 -3.29 6.55
CA VAL A 122 -16.18 -1.93 6.37
C VAL A 122 -16.64 -1.37 5.04
N SER A 123 -17.31 -0.22 5.05
CA SER A 123 -17.65 0.54 3.84
C SER A 123 -16.99 1.90 3.86
N ILE A 124 -16.28 2.25 2.78
CA ILE A 124 -15.59 3.53 2.66
C ILE A 124 -16.11 4.24 1.41
N SER A 125 -16.49 5.52 1.55
CA SER A 125 -16.98 6.35 0.46
C SER A 125 -16.17 7.64 0.28
N GLY A 126 -15.93 8.01 -0.97
CA GLY A 126 -15.02 9.07 -1.40
C GLY A 126 -14.52 8.78 -2.83
N GLY A 127 -13.32 9.20 -3.20
CA GLY A 127 -12.71 8.88 -4.49
C GLY A 127 -12.05 7.50 -4.49
N THR A 128 -12.32 6.68 -5.52
CA THR A 128 -11.73 5.34 -5.71
C THR A 128 -10.66 5.34 -6.81
N ASN A 129 -10.72 6.32 -7.72
CA ASN A 129 -9.79 6.54 -8.83
C ASN A 129 -9.37 8.02 -8.77
N VAL A 130 -8.35 8.30 -7.95
CA VAL A 130 -7.86 9.65 -7.69
C VAL A 130 -6.35 9.73 -7.81
N SER A 131 -5.85 10.88 -8.23
CA SER A 131 -4.41 11.09 -8.43
C SER A 131 -3.63 10.99 -7.12
N PHE A 132 -2.37 10.53 -7.21
CA PHE A 132 -1.43 10.41 -6.08
C PHE A 132 -1.95 9.50 -4.95
N SER A 133 -2.62 8.42 -5.34
CA SER A 133 -3.15 7.37 -4.47
C SER A 133 -3.19 6.08 -5.26
N LEU A 134 -3.07 4.94 -4.58
CA LEU A 134 -3.50 3.69 -5.18
C LEU A 134 -5.00 3.73 -5.53
N SER A 135 -5.36 2.99 -6.57
CA SER A 135 -6.71 2.77 -7.07
C SER A 135 -7.31 1.50 -6.46
N TYR A 136 -8.64 1.39 -6.46
CA TYR A 136 -9.31 0.16 -6.01
C TYR A 136 -8.79 -1.09 -6.72
N ASP A 137 -8.59 -1.00 -8.04
CA ASP A 137 -8.17 -2.16 -8.81
C ASP A 137 -6.73 -2.60 -8.47
N TYR A 138 -5.83 -1.66 -8.12
CA TYR A 138 -4.49 -1.99 -7.59
C TYR A 138 -4.56 -2.64 -6.20
N LEU A 139 -5.43 -2.15 -5.33
CA LEU A 139 -5.67 -2.77 -4.02
C LEU A 139 -6.12 -4.24 -4.20
N ASP A 140 -7.03 -4.47 -5.13
CA ASP A 140 -7.63 -5.78 -5.36
C ASP A 140 -6.68 -6.78 -6.05
N GLN A 141 -5.87 -6.30 -7.01
CA GLN A 141 -5.03 -7.16 -7.84
C GLN A 141 -3.58 -7.28 -7.34
N VAL A 142 -3.11 -6.36 -6.48
CA VAL A 142 -1.71 -6.32 -6.02
C VAL A 142 -1.60 -6.34 -4.50
N LEU A 143 -2.06 -5.29 -3.81
CA LEU A 143 -1.80 -5.15 -2.37
C LEU A 143 -2.43 -6.27 -1.53
N LEU A 144 -3.75 -6.48 -1.64
CA LEU A 144 -4.44 -7.45 -0.80
C LEU A 144 -4.06 -8.91 -1.13
N PRO A 145 -3.88 -9.32 -2.40
CA PRO A 145 -3.32 -10.65 -2.69
C PRO A 145 -1.98 -10.90 -2.02
N VAL A 146 -1.08 -9.91 -2.00
CA VAL A 146 0.22 -10.05 -1.32
C VAL A 146 0.04 -10.14 0.20
N LEU A 147 -0.85 -9.33 0.79
CA LEU A 147 -1.17 -9.43 2.22
C LEU A 147 -1.81 -10.78 2.59
N GLU A 148 -2.65 -11.33 1.73
CA GLU A 148 -3.25 -12.66 1.89
C GLU A 148 -2.19 -13.77 1.82
N GLU A 149 -1.36 -13.75 0.78
CA GLU A 149 -0.37 -14.80 0.52
C GLU A 149 0.78 -14.78 1.54
N ARG A 150 1.23 -13.59 1.93
CA ARG A 150 2.46 -13.41 2.72
C ARG A 150 2.21 -13.10 4.18
N PHE A 151 1.01 -12.67 4.55
CA PHE A 151 0.67 -12.36 5.95
C PHE A 151 -0.58 -13.11 6.44
N GLY A 152 -1.27 -13.87 5.58
CA GLY A 152 -2.46 -14.64 5.97
C GLY A 152 -3.67 -13.79 6.35
N ILE A 153 -3.64 -12.49 6.04
CA ILE A 153 -4.77 -11.57 6.24
C ILE A 153 -5.89 -12.02 5.29
N GLN A 154 -7.15 -12.03 5.72
CA GLN A 154 -8.27 -12.45 4.85
C GLN A 154 -9.23 -11.29 4.62
N VAL A 155 -9.43 -10.91 3.35
CA VAL A 155 -10.29 -9.78 2.98
C VAL A 155 -11.18 -10.11 1.79
N GLU A 156 -12.47 -10.30 2.04
CA GLU A 156 -13.47 -10.26 0.98
C GLU A 156 -13.71 -8.80 0.59
N ARG A 157 -13.89 -8.51 -0.69
CA ARG A 157 -13.96 -7.13 -1.16
C ARG A 157 -14.82 -6.95 -2.39
N LYS A 158 -15.41 -5.76 -2.49
CA LYS A 158 -16.25 -5.39 -3.62
C LYS A 158 -16.25 -3.89 -3.87
N LEU A 159 -15.92 -3.48 -5.10
CA LEU A 159 -16.18 -2.14 -5.58
C LEU A 159 -17.69 -1.98 -5.78
N THR A 160 -18.29 -0.99 -5.13
CA THR A 160 -19.72 -0.71 -5.28
C THR A 160 -19.96 0.36 -6.33
N ARG A 161 -19.12 1.40 -6.35
CA ARG A 161 -19.21 2.50 -7.31
C ARG A 161 -17.86 3.17 -7.51
N ARG A 162 -17.51 3.49 -8.76
CA ARG A 162 -16.32 4.31 -9.07
C ARG A 162 -16.54 5.78 -8.71
N GLY A 163 -15.52 6.40 -8.13
CA GLY A 163 -15.45 7.81 -7.78
C GLY A 163 -14.17 8.44 -8.30
N TRP A 164 -14.29 9.58 -8.97
CA TRP A 164 -13.22 10.17 -9.78
C TRP A 164 -12.83 11.55 -9.27
N SER A 165 -11.52 11.84 -9.25
CA SER A 165 -11.00 13.21 -9.12
C SER A 165 -10.88 13.94 -10.46
N LEU A 166 -10.91 13.20 -11.58
CA LEU A 166 -10.81 13.76 -12.94
C LEU A 166 -12.19 13.91 -13.59
N GLY A 167 -12.32 14.93 -14.44
CA GLY A 167 -13.61 15.37 -14.97
C GLY A 167 -14.50 15.95 -13.88
N PRO A 168 -15.84 15.86 -14.01
CA PRO A 168 -16.74 16.17 -12.91
C PRO A 168 -16.44 15.27 -11.72
N SER A 169 -16.10 15.86 -10.57
CA SER A 169 -15.83 15.12 -9.34
C SER A 169 -17.01 14.21 -9.00
N SER A 170 -16.72 12.98 -8.60
CA SER A 170 -17.75 12.00 -8.26
C SER A 170 -17.33 11.12 -7.10
N ARG A 171 -18.32 10.73 -6.31
CA ARG A 171 -18.15 9.89 -5.12
C ARG A 171 -18.36 8.43 -5.45
N GLY A 172 -17.35 7.62 -5.20
CA GLY A 172 -17.40 6.18 -5.23
C GLY A 172 -17.53 5.57 -3.84
N SER A 173 -17.53 4.26 -3.81
CA SER A 173 -17.49 3.47 -2.59
C SER A 173 -17.06 2.04 -2.88
N PHE A 174 -16.46 1.41 -1.87
CA PHE A 174 -16.24 -0.02 -1.84
C PHE A 174 -16.57 -0.56 -0.45
N TRP A 175 -16.71 -1.87 -0.38
CA TRP A 175 -16.97 -2.63 0.83
C TRP A 175 -15.90 -3.70 0.99
N LEU A 176 -15.51 -3.96 2.24
CA LEU A 176 -14.62 -5.04 2.66
C LEU A 176 -15.27 -5.83 3.79
N LYS A 177 -15.05 -7.14 3.80
CA LYS A 177 -15.18 -7.99 4.98
C LYS A 177 -13.79 -8.49 5.37
N ILE A 178 -13.29 -7.98 6.48
CA ILE A 178 -11.97 -8.33 7.02
C ILE A 178 -12.18 -9.39 8.10
N ILE A 179 -11.42 -10.47 8.05
CA ILE A 179 -11.29 -11.40 9.17
C ILE A 179 -10.06 -10.95 9.97
N PRO A 180 -10.23 -10.35 11.16
CA PRO A 180 -9.09 -9.97 11.98
C PRO A 180 -8.31 -11.19 12.46
N ILE A 181 -7.04 -10.98 12.79
CA ILE A 181 -6.22 -11.98 13.45
C ILE A 181 -6.87 -12.30 14.81
N PRO A 182 -6.95 -13.59 15.23
CA PRO A 182 -7.49 -13.93 16.53
C PRO A 182 -6.79 -13.20 17.67
N ALA A 183 -7.54 -12.87 18.73
CA ALA A 183 -6.98 -12.29 19.95
C ALA A 183 -5.80 -13.16 20.46
N GLY A 184 -4.76 -12.50 20.96
CA GLY A 184 -3.54 -13.12 21.45
C GLY A 184 -2.56 -13.59 20.36
N GLN A 185 -2.95 -13.61 19.09
CA GLN A 185 -2.09 -14.10 18.01
C GLN A 185 -1.33 -12.98 17.29
N PRO A 186 -0.06 -13.20 16.93
CA PRO A 186 0.69 -12.23 16.15
C PRO A 186 0.35 -12.34 14.66
N LEU A 187 0.55 -11.24 13.94
CA LEU A 187 0.65 -11.29 12.48
C LEU A 187 1.93 -12.05 12.10
N ARG A 188 1.84 -13.06 11.24
CA ARG A 188 3.01 -13.86 10.84
C ARG A 188 3.28 -13.70 9.35
N TYR A 189 4.56 -13.56 9.03
CA TYR A 189 5.03 -13.58 7.67
C TYR A 189 5.22 -15.03 7.19
N LYS A 190 4.67 -15.35 6.02
CA LYS A 190 4.84 -16.64 5.34
C LYS A 190 5.96 -16.52 4.32
N ALA A 191 7.08 -17.17 4.62
CA ALA A 191 8.21 -17.26 3.69
C ALA A 191 7.81 -18.05 2.43
N THR A 192 8.28 -17.59 1.28
CA THR A 192 8.20 -18.32 0.01
C THR A 192 9.43 -19.18 -0.19
N ALA A 193 9.33 -20.18 -1.06
CA ALA A 193 10.48 -20.96 -1.48
C ALA A 193 11.58 -20.05 -2.07
N PRO A 194 12.87 -20.44 -1.97
CA PRO A 194 13.97 -19.69 -2.57
C PRO A 194 13.69 -19.39 -4.04
N ARG A 195 13.79 -18.11 -4.40
CA ARG A 195 13.56 -17.65 -5.78
C ARG A 195 14.88 -17.61 -6.51
N LYS A 196 14.90 -18.18 -7.72
CA LYS A 196 16.09 -18.22 -8.57
C LYS A 196 15.96 -17.16 -9.66
N HIS A 197 16.93 -16.27 -9.73
CA HIS A 197 17.04 -15.35 -10.85
C HIS A 197 17.69 -16.06 -12.05
N PRO A 198 17.22 -15.86 -13.30
CA PRO A 198 16.04 -15.08 -13.68
C PRO A 198 14.72 -15.88 -13.66
N GLU A 199 14.76 -17.22 -13.54
CA GLU A 199 13.61 -18.11 -13.77
C GLU A 199 12.35 -17.74 -12.96
N SER A 200 12.48 -17.42 -11.67
CA SER A 200 11.34 -17.05 -10.82
C SER A 200 10.76 -15.67 -11.15
N PHE A 201 11.53 -14.82 -11.85
CA PHE A 201 11.18 -13.43 -12.17
C PHE A 201 10.63 -13.28 -13.59
N GLU A 202 10.74 -14.32 -14.42
CA GLU A 202 10.16 -14.35 -15.76
C GLU A 202 8.65 -14.09 -15.70
N VAL A 203 8.20 -13.09 -16.48
CA VAL A 203 6.80 -12.70 -16.60
C VAL A 203 6.08 -13.70 -17.48
N THR A 204 5.06 -14.36 -16.93
CA THR A 204 4.24 -15.35 -17.66
C THR A 204 2.93 -14.78 -18.16
N GLY A 205 2.49 -13.65 -17.60
CA GLY A 205 1.27 -12.98 -18.05
C GLY A 205 1.13 -11.58 -17.49
N VAL A 206 0.31 -10.77 -18.15
CA VAL A 206 -0.02 -9.40 -17.76
C VAL A 206 -1.53 -9.24 -17.75
N ASP A 207 -2.07 -8.95 -16.58
CA ASP A 207 -3.48 -8.59 -16.43
C ASP A 207 -3.68 -7.10 -16.77
N VAL A 208 -4.72 -6.80 -17.54
CA VAL A 208 -5.10 -5.46 -17.98
C VAL A 208 -6.47 -5.10 -17.44
N THR A 209 -6.54 -3.99 -16.73
CA THR A 209 -7.78 -3.33 -16.28
C THR A 209 -7.86 -1.97 -16.94
N MET A 210 -8.86 -1.72 -17.77
CA MET A 210 -9.03 -0.44 -18.45
C MET A 210 -10.44 0.13 -18.27
N VAL A 211 -10.49 1.39 -17.84
CA VAL A 211 -11.69 2.21 -17.70
C VAL A 211 -11.46 3.49 -18.47
N VAL A 212 -11.80 3.45 -19.76
CA VAL A 212 -11.56 4.51 -20.74
C VAL A 212 -12.78 4.61 -21.67
N PRO A 213 -12.94 5.68 -22.48
CA PRO A 213 -14.09 5.78 -23.39
C PRO A 213 -14.20 4.57 -24.33
N SER A 214 -15.42 4.04 -24.52
CA SER A 214 -15.67 2.88 -25.38
C SER A 214 -15.14 3.02 -26.81
N THR A 215 -15.11 4.24 -27.33
CA THR A 215 -14.65 4.55 -28.69
C THR A 215 -13.18 4.22 -28.96
N VAL A 216 -12.37 4.04 -27.92
CA VAL A 216 -10.93 3.73 -28.04
C VAL A 216 -10.56 2.34 -27.52
N HIS A 217 -11.54 1.51 -27.14
CA HIS A 217 -11.27 0.20 -26.53
C HIS A 217 -10.40 -0.67 -27.44
N GLU A 218 -10.86 -0.91 -28.67
CA GLU A 218 -10.14 -1.75 -29.64
C GLU A 218 -8.74 -1.18 -29.96
N GLU A 219 -8.63 0.13 -30.18
CA GLU A 219 -7.35 0.79 -30.47
C GLU A 219 -6.35 0.61 -29.32
N LEU A 220 -6.79 0.84 -28.07
CA LEU A 220 -5.93 0.73 -26.90
C LEU A 220 -5.56 -0.73 -26.61
N GLN A 221 -6.49 -1.66 -26.75
CA GLN A 221 -6.22 -3.09 -26.56
C GLN A 221 -5.15 -3.57 -27.55
N ASN A 222 -5.27 -3.21 -28.83
CA ASN A 222 -4.29 -3.57 -29.85
C ASN A 222 -2.92 -2.94 -29.58
N ALA A 223 -2.88 -1.68 -29.13
CA ALA A 223 -1.63 -1.01 -28.76
C ALA A 223 -0.96 -1.70 -27.57
N LEU A 224 -1.71 -2.00 -26.51
CA LEU A 224 -1.20 -2.65 -25.30
C LEU A 224 -0.65 -4.05 -25.61
N VAL A 225 -1.39 -4.88 -26.37
CA VAL A 225 -0.93 -6.23 -26.76
C VAL A 225 0.38 -6.14 -27.53
N LYS A 226 0.45 -5.25 -28.53
CA LYS A 226 1.66 -5.06 -29.34
C LYS A 226 2.85 -4.63 -28.48
N ASP A 227 2.68 -3.63 -27.63
CA ASP A 227 3.78 -3.08 -26.83
C ASP A 227 4.22 -4.07 -25.73
N LEU A 228 3.28 -4.83 -25.15
CA LEU A 228 3.58 -5.87 -24.17
C LEU A 228 4.27 -7.09 -24.80
N ASP A 229 3.90 -7.51 -26.01
CA ASP A 229 4.57 -8.62 -26.70
C ASP A 229 6.05 -8.30 -26.99
N VAL A 230 6.37 -7.04 -27.28
CA VAL A 230 7.76 -6.59 -27.46
C VAL A 230 8.56 -6.63 -26.14
N LEU A 231 7.94 -6.25 -25.02
CA LEU A 231 8.63 -6.10 -23.73
C LEU A 231 8.64 -7.40 -22.90
N PHE A 232 7.62 -8.23 -23.05
CA PHE A 232 7.42 -9.49 -22.35
C PHE A 232 7.04 -10.59 -23.35
N PRO A 233 7.97 -10.98 -24.24
CA PRO A 233 7.67 -11.94 -25.30
C PRO A 233 7.20 -13.27 -24.72
N GLY A 234 6.04 -13.74 -25.20
CA GLY A 234 5.42 -14.99 -24.75
C GLY A 234 4.56 -14.88 -23.48
N ALA A 235 4.47 -13.70 -22.85
CA ALA A 235 3.55 -13.48 -21.74
C ALA A 235 2.09 -13.37 -22.23
N GLU A 236 1.16 -14.05 -21.56
CA GLU A 236 -0.26 -13.93 -21.87
C GLU A 236 -0.84 -12.58 -21.45
N VAL A 237 -1.50 -11.86 -22.37
CA VAL A 237 -2.18 -10.60 -22.07
C VAL A 237 -3.65 -10.84 -21.78
N ASN A 238 -4.07 -10.59 -20.54
CA ASN A 238 -5.40 -10.92 -20.02
C ASN A 238 -6.20 -9.66 -19.69
N PHE A 239 -7.22 -9.34 -20.49
CA PHE A 239 -8.12 -8.21 -20.21
C PHE A 239 -9.14 -8.58 -19.12
N LYS A 240 -8.79 -8.34 -17.85
CA LYS A 240 -9.63 -8.61 -16.68
C LYS A 240 -10.87 -7.72 -16.62
N LEU A 241 -10.73 -6.46 -17.03
CA LEU A 241 -11.81 -5.49 -17.05
C LEU A 241 -11.63 -4.54 -18.22
N VAL A 242 -12.71 -4.36 -18.99
CA VAL A 242 -12.85 -3.32 -20.00
C VAL A 242 -14.18 -2.62 -19.74
N GLU A 243 -14.11 -1.38 -19.25
CA GLU A 243 -15.28 -0.58 -18.86
C GLU A 243 -15.28 0.76 -19.61
N ASP A 244 -16.46 1.21 -20.04
CA ASP A 244 -16.62 2.54 -20.63
C ASP A 244 -16.60 3.61 -19.52
N SER A 245 -15.62 4.51 -19.57
CA SER A 245 -15.55 5.63 -18.62
C SER A 245 -16.60 6.72 -18.86
N LEU A 246 -17.28 6.67 -20.01
CA LEU A 246 -18.29 7.60 -20.53
C LEU A 246 -17.78 9.03 -20.78
N LEU A 247 -16.54 9.34 -20.40
CA LEU A 247 -15.98 10.69 -20.44
C LEU A 247 -14.50 10.64 -20.83
N GLU A 248 -14.13 11.41 -21.86
CA GLU A 248 -12.74 11.55 -22.31
C GLU A 248 -11.78 12.11 -21.24
N THR A 249 -12.34 12.72 -20.19
CA THR A 249 -11.58 13.22 -19.04
C THR A 249 -11.22 12.14 -18.03
N ARG A 250 -11.77 10.93 -18.15
CA ARG A 250 -11.54 9.80 -17.26
C ARG A 250 -10.87 8.68 -18.03
N TRP A 251 -9.56 8.60 -17.88
CA TRP A 251 -8.76 7.48 -18.36
C TRP A 251 -8.08 6.84 -17.19
N TYR A 252 -8.35 5.56 -16.98
CA TYR A 252 -7.65 4.73 -16.02
C TYR A 252 -7.26 3.41 -16.68
N VAL A 253 -5.99 3.06 -16.60
CA VAL A 253 -5.47 1.77 -17.07
C VAL A 253 -4.49 1.25 -16.03
N LEU A 254 -4.62 0.00 -15.63
CA LEU A 254 -3.70 -0.72 -14.75
C LEU A 254 -3.21 -1.97 -15.47
N LEU A 255 -1.89 -2.15 -15.47
CA LEU A 255 -1.24 -3.39 -15.87
C LEU A 255 -0.66 -4.07 -14.63
N VAL A 256 -0.84 -5.38 -14.51
CA VAL A 256 -0.25 -6.20 -13.45
C VAL A 256 0.50 -7.36 -14.09
N ALA A 257 1.84 -7.32 -14.05
CA ALA A 257 2.67 -8.43 -14.50
C ALA A 257 2.72 -9.51 -13.41
N HIS A 258 2.59 -10.78 -13.81
CA HIS A 258 2.71 -11.94 -12.95
C HIS A 258 3.94 -12.76 -13.35
N SER A 259 4.76 -13.13 -12.37
CA SER A 259 5.91 -14.00 -12.63
C SER A 259 5.62 -15.48 -12.41
N LYS A 260 6.48 -16.34 -12.98
CA LYS A 260 6.53 -17.77 -12.68
C LYS A 260 6.70 -18.07 -11.18
N GLY A 261 7.42 -17.22 -10.44
CA GLY A 261 7.64 -17.30 -8.99
C GLY A 261 6.52 -16.73 -8.12
N GLY A 262 5.41 -16.32 -8.73
CA GLY A 262 4.23 -15.79 -8.04
C GLY A 262 4.37 -14.33 -7.58
N MET A 263 5.29 -13.56 -8.16
CA MET A 263 5.38 -12.11 -7.91
C MET A 263 4.39 -11.32 -8.76
N ARG A 264 4.06 -10.12 -8.29
CA ARG A 264 3.16 -9.19 -8.95
C ARG A 264 3.75 -7.79 -8.94
N TRP A 265 3.78 -7.15 -10.10
CA TRP A 265 4.18 -5.74 -10.24
C TRP A 265 3.09 -4.97 -10.95
N GLY A 266 2.63 -3.88 -10.34
CA GLY A 266 1.60 -3.03 -10.91
C GLY A 266 2.15 -1.73 -11.49
N LYS A 267 1.59 -1.31 -12.62
CA LYS A 267 1.76 0.04 -13.15
C LYS A 267 0.44 0.58 -13.63
N ASP A 268 0.06 1.78 -13.19
CA ASP A 268 -1.15 2.44 -13.63
C ASP A 268 -0.93 3.78 -14.32
N TYR A 269 -1.94 4.17 -15.09
CA TYR A 269 -2.11 5.48 -15.68
C TYR A 269 -3.47 6.03 -15.26
N LEU A 270 -3.49 7.23 -14.69
CA LEU A 270 -4.71 8.01 -14.46
C LEU A 270 -4.54 9.39 -15.11
N GLY A 271 -5.42 9.71 -16.06
CA GLY A 271 -5.29 10.94 -16.82
C GLY A 271 -6.54 11.34 -17.61
N SER A 272 -6.38 12.36 -18.44
CA SER A 272 -7.43 12.89 -19.30
C SER A 272 -6.91 13.00 -20.73
N MET A 273 -7.76 12.68 -21.69
CA MET A 273 -7.43 12.89 -23.10
C MET A 273 -7.24 14.39 -23.40
N PRO A 274 -6.22 14.77 -24.18
CA PRO A 274 -6.04 16.14 -24.63
C PRO A 274 -7.25 16.65 -25.43
N LYS A 275 -7.61 17.93 -25.23
CA LYS A 275 -8.79 18.55 -25.86
C LYS A 275 -8.68 18.64 -27.39
N LYS A 276 -7.49 18.96 -27.95
CA LYS A 276 -7.23 19.11 -29.40
C LYS A 276 -5.75 18.87 -29.73
N GLY A 277 -5.44 18.67 -31.02
CA GLY A 277 -4.09 18.69 -31.57
C GLY A 277 -3.46 17.32 -31.81
N LYS A 278 -2.22 17.30 -32.32
CA LYS A 278 -1.47 16.07 -32.67
C LYS A 278 -1.37 15.08 -31.51
N GLN A 279 -1.29 15.59 -30.27
CA GLN A 279 -1.23 14.76 -29.06
C GLN A 279 -2.49 13.90 -28.85
N ARG A 280 -3.66 14.33 -29.33
CA ARG A 280 -4.90 13.55 -29.23
C ARG A 280 -4.88 12.34 -30.17
N ALA A 281 -4.36 12.51 -31.39
CA ALA A 281 -4.31 11.45 -32.40
C ALA A 281 -3.33 10.33 -32.04
N SER A 282 -2.27 10.64 -31.29
CA SER A 282 -1.32 9.65 -30.76
C SER A 282 -1.48 9.42 -29.26
N PHE A 283 -2.62 9.79 -28.67
CA PHE A 283 -2.80 9.71 -27.22
C PHE A 283 -2.81 8.25 -26.74
N THR A 284 -3.58 7.40 -27.42
CA THR A 284 -3.70 5.97 -27.11
C THR A 284 -2.33 5.27 -27.13
N SER A 285 -1.56 5.48 -28.20
CA SER A 285 -0.22 4.89 -28.32
C SER A 285 0.77 5.46 -27.31
N GLN A 286 0.70 6.75 -26.98
CA GLN A 286 1.54 7.33 -25.92
C GLN A 286 1.20 6.77 -24.52
N VAL A 287 -0.09 6.58 -24.22
CA VAL A 287 -0.51 5.97 -22.96
C VAL A 287 -0.03 4.52 -22.89
N SER A 288 -0.20 3.75 -23.98
CA SER A 288 0.28 2.37 -24.09
C SER A 288 1.79 2.28 -23.88
N ASP A 289 2.60 2.98 -24.71
CA ASP A 289 4.07 2.93 -24.64
C ASP A 289 4.58 3.32 -23.25
N LYS A 290 4.08 4.43 -22.69
CA LYS A 290 4.49 4.89 -21.36
C LYS A 290 4.15 3.87 -20.27
N LEU A 291 2.97 3.26 -20.34
CA LEU A 291 2.48 2.34 -19.33
C LEU A 291 3.22 0.99 -19.39
N CYS A 292 3.36 0.43 -20.59
CA CYS A 292 4.07 -0.84 -20.80
C CYS A 292 5.55 -0.72 -20.46
N ARG A 293 6.24 0.35 -20.90
CA ARG A 293 7.63 0.61 -20.47
C ARG A 293 7.73 0.83 -18.97
N GLY A 294 6.80 1.57 -18.39
CA GLY A 294 6.78 1.80 -16.95
C GLY A 294 6.62 0.51 -16.14
N LEU A 295 5.84 -0.46 -16.64
CA LEU A 295 5.74 -1.79 -16.05
C LEU A 295 7.02 -2.59 -16.24
N PHE A 296 7.58 -2.58 -17.45
CA PHE A 296 8.86 -3.23 -17.75
C PHE A 296 9.98 -2.73 -16.84
N ASP A 297 10.05 -1.42 -16.61
CA ASP A 297 11.01 -0.83 -15.70
C ASP A 297 10.82 -1.39 -14.28
N GLU A 298 9.60 -1.46 -13.73
CA GLU A 298 9.38 -2.05 -12.39
C GLU A 298 9.84 -3.51 -12.30
N VAL A 299 9.57 -4.33 -13.32
CA VAL A 299 10.03 -5.73 -13.38
C VAL A 299 11.56 -5.80 -13.50
N ALA A 300 12.16 -4.97 -14.37
CA ALA A 300 13.59 -4.95 -14.65
C ALA A 300 14.45 -4.52 -13.45
N HIS A 301 13.86 -3.90 -12.42
CA HIS A 301 14.57 -3.71 -11.16
C HIS A 301 14.99 -5.06 -10.54
N GLY A 302 14.29 -6.16 -10.80
CA GLY A 302 14.65 -7.49 -10.27
C GLY A 302 14.24 -7.70 -8.81
N GLY A 303 13.27 -6.94 -8.32
CA GLY A 303 12.71 -7.06 -6.97
C GLY A 303 11.44 -7.88 -6.90
N GLU A 304 11.01 -8.27 -5.70
CA GLU A 304 9.76 -9.00 -5.49
C GLU A 304 8.49 -8.14 -5.54
N VAL A 305 8.66 -6.82 -5.45
CA VAL A 305 7.59 -5.84 -5.32
C VAL A 305 7.88 -4.62 -6.18
N ASP A 306 6.83 -3.97 -6.66
CA ASP A 306 6.95 -2.66 -7.30
C ASP A 306 7.18 -1.53 -6.27
N VAL A 307 7.47 -0.33 -6.77
CA VAL A 307 7.76 0.85 -5.94
C VAL A 307 6.65 1.24 -4.95
N HIS A 308 5.39 0.99 -5.30
CA HIS A 308 4.23 1.37 -4.49
C HIS A 308 3.90 0.30 -3.46
N LEU A 309 3.94 -0.97 -3.85
CA LEU A 309 3.72 -2.07 -2.93
C LEU A 309 4.77 -2.06 -1.81
N GLN A 310 6.03 -1.72 -2.12
CA GLN A 310 7.10 -1.69 -1.13
C GLN A 310 6.78 -0.78 0.07
N ASP A 311 6.30 0.45 -0.15
CA ASP A 311 5.97 1.37 0.95
C ASP A 311 4.74 0.89 1.75
N GLN A 312 3.80 0.23 1.08
CA GLN A 312 2.53 -0.23 1.66
C GLN A 312 2.73 -1.42 2.60
N LEU A 313 3.74 -2.24 2.34
CA LEU A 313 4.07 -3.40 3.16
C LEU A 313 4.85 -3.07 4.43
N VAL A 314 5.55 -1.92 4.49
CA VAL A 314 6.43 -1.57 5.63
C VAL A 314 5.70 -1.66 6.97
N CYS A 315 4.46 -1.19 7.05
CA CYS A 315 3.68 -1.25 8.28
C CYS A 315 3.45 -2.71 8.71
N PHE A 316 3.05 -3.59 7.79
CA PHE A 316 2.81 -5.00 8.08
C PHE A 316 4.11 -5.75 8.42
N GLN A 317 5.22 -5.43 7.74
CA GLN A 317 6.54 -5.95 8.08
C GLN A 317 6.99 -5.54 9.49
N ALA A 318 6.70 -4.30 9.89
CA ALA A 318 7.08 -3.79 11.20
C ALA A 318 6.21 -4.38 12.32
N LEU A 319 4.96 -4.73 12.04
CA LEU A 319 4.01 -5.27 13.02
C LEU A 319 4.10 -6.79 13.18
N CYS A 320 4.55 -7.52 12.16
CA CYS A 320 4.58 -8.98 12.20
C CYS A 320 5.60 -9.54 13.21
N ASP A 321 5.40 -10.78 13.63
CA ASP A 321 6.37 -11.56 14.38
C ASP A 321 7.41 -12.17 13.44
N GLY A 322 8.67 -12.13 13.89
CA GLY A 322 9.82 -12.65 13.15
C GLY A 322 10.29 -11.77 11.99
N TYR A 323 10.98 -12.40 11.04
CA TYR A 323 11.61 -11.75 9.90
C TYR A 323 10.71 -11.75 8.67
N SER A 324 10.71 -10.64 7.94
CA SER A 324 10.04 -10.50 6.64
C SER A 324 10.93 -9.78 5.63
N SER A 325 10.73 -10.06 4.34
CA SER A 325 11.51 -9.46 3.26
C SER A 325 10.70 -9.26 1.99
N PHE A 326 10.86 -8.07 1.39
CA PHE A 326 10.25 -7.65 0.13
C PHE A 326 11.23 -6.73 -0.63
N PRO A 327 12.32 -7.28 -1.21
CA PRO A 327 13.36 -6.49 -1.86
C PRO A 327 12.85 -5.86 -3.16
N ARG A 328 13.38 -4.68 -3.52
CA ARG A 328 13.13 -3.98 -4.79
C ARG A 328 14.41 -3.87 -5.64
N GLY A 329 15.08 -5.00 -5.88
CA GLY A 329 16.12 -5.09 -6.90
C GLY A 329 17.52 -4.58 -6.54
N GLU A 330 17.63 -3.60 -5.65
CA GLU A 330 18.93 -3.01 -5.29
C GLU A 330 19.63 -3.80 -4.17
N CYS A 331 19.80 -5.11 -4.29
CA CYS A 331 20.64 -5.83 -3.33
C CYS A 331 22.10 -5.73 -3.77
N PRO A 332 23.00 -5.07 -3.01
CA PRO A 332 24.41 -5.33 -3.19
C PRO A 332 24.66 -6.76 -2.68
N ASP A 333 25.08 -7.62 -3.60
CA ASP A 333 25.49 -9.02 -3.42
C ASP A 333 24.37 -10.06 -3.18
N ASP A 334 24.32 -11.05 -4.08
CA ASP A 334 23.52 -12.30 -4.00
C ASP A 334 23.61 -13.00 -2.63
N SER A 335 24.70 -12.76 -1.91
CA SER A 335 24.96 -13.25 -0.55
C SER A 335 23.90 -12.86 0.50
N ALA A 336 23.09 -11.80 0.28
CA ALA A 336 22.04 -11.43 1.23
C ALA A 336 20.79 -12.34 1.16
N LEU A 337 20.57 -12.99 0.02
CA LEU A 337 19.48 -13.95 -0.17
C LEU A 337 19.83 -15.31 0.45
N ASP A 338 21.10 -15.72 0.41
CA ASP A 338 21.57 -16.92 1.11
C ASP A 338 21.45 -16.76 2.64
N VAL A 339 21.72 -15.56 3.17
CA VAL A 339 21.48 -15.23 4.58
C VAL A 339 19.99 -15.27 4.97
N LEU A 340 19.08 -14.94 4.04
CA LEU A 340 17.63 -15.03 4.27
C LEU A 340 17.16 -16.48 4.44
N ILE A 341 17.83 -17.44 3.78
CA ILE A 341 17.54 -18.87 3.88
C ILE A 341 18.06 -19.43 5.22
N ASP A 342 19.28 -19.06 5.62
CA ASP A 342 19.87 -19.48 6.90
C ASP A 342 19.20 -18.82 8.13
N ALA A 343 18.77 -17.56 8.03
CA ALA A 343 18.07 -16.86 9.12
C ALA A 343 16.69 -17.46 9.47
N LEU A 344 16.07 -18.20 8.54
CA LEU A 344 14.83 -18.94 8.77
C LEU A 344 15.06 -20.38 9.24
N GLY A 345 16.31 -20.82 9.35
CA GLY A 345 16.70 -22.16 9.81
C GLY A 345 18.20 -22.31 10.03
N ASN A 346 18.65 -21.96 11.23
CA ASN A 346 20.02 -22.07 11.78
C ASN A 346 21.02 -20.96 11.42
N LEU A 347 21.52 -20.33 12.48
CA LEU A 347 22.68 -19.46 12.49
C LEU A 347 23.93 -20.23 12.04
N ASP A 348 24.35 -20.07 10.79
CA ASP A 348 25.77 -20.14 10.43
C ASP A 348 26.11 -19.03 9.43
N VAL A 349 27.10 -18.21 9.76
CA VAL A 349 27.35 -16.93 9.08
C VAL A 349 28.47 -17.10 8.07
N GLY A 350 28.10 -17.37 6.82
CA GLY A 350 28.98 -17.34 5.65
C GLY A 350 28.90 -16.01 4.89
N GLY A 351 29.83 -15.08 5.14
CA GLY A 351 30.25 -14.05 4.18
C GLY A 351 29.51 -12.70 4.15
N SER A 352 28.19 -12.65 4.37
CA SER A 352 27.39 -11.41 4.27
C SER A 352 26.80 -10.98 5.61
N ARG A 353 27.45 -9.99 6.24
CA ARG A 353 27.08 -9.51 7.57
C ARG A 353 25.76 -8.74 7.54
N MET A 354 24.73 -9.22 8.24
CA MET A 354 23.51 -8.44 8.51
C MET A 354 23.89 -7.08 9.12
N ARG A 355 23.57 -5.99 8.40
CA ARG A 355 23.87 -4.64 8.83
C ARG A 355 22.60 -3.95 9.29
N LYS A 356 22.49 -3.73 10.62
CA LYS A 356 21.39 -2.96 11.21
C LYS A 356 21.43 -1.50 10.72
N GLU A 357 20.28 -0.98 10.31
CA GLU A 357 20.15 0.40 9.84
C GLU A 357 20.14 1.40 11.01
N LYS A 358 20.61 2.62 10.71
CA LYS A 358 20.41 3.77 11.61
C LYS A 358 19.07 4.40 11.28
N THR A 359 18.25 4.65 12.29
CA THR A 359 16.84 5.04 12.12
C THR A 359 16.56 6.51 12.46
N SER A 360 17.59 7.34 12.58
CA SER A 360 17.46 8.76 12.98
C SER A 360 16.88 9.67 11.88
N GLU A 361 16.83 9.20 10.64
CA GLU A 361 16.29 9.89 9.46
C GLU A 361 15.71 8.86 8.48
N PRO A 362 14.90 9.24 7.47
CA PRO A 362 14.43 8.33 6.43
C PRO A 362 15.56 7.51 5.80
N PHE A 363 15.37 6.20 5.68
CA PHE A 363 16.45 5.28 5.32
C PHE A 363 16.01 4.08 4.47
N GLY A 364 17.02 3.42 3.88
CA GLY A 364 16.88 2.19 3.12
C GLY A 364 16.61 2.41 1.63
N HIS A 365 16.48 1.32 0.88
CA HIS A 365 16.25 1.34 -0.57
C HIS A 365 14.77 1.51 -0.92
N GLY A 366 14.51 2.04 -2.11
CA GLY A 366 13.17 2.35 -2.59
C GLY A 366 12.81 3.83 -2.52
N SER A 367 11.54 4.12 -2.78
CA SER A 367 11.00 5.48 -2.82
C SER A 367 11.17 6.23 -1.50
N LEU A 368 11.11 7.57 -1.57
CA LEU A 368 11.08 8.39 -0.36
C LEU A 368 9.84 8.05 0.50
N HIS A 369 8.72 7.60 -0.08
CA HIS A 369 7.55 7.06 0.63
C HIS A 369 7.96 5.87 1.52
N THR A 370 8.70 4.91 0.95
CA THR A 370 9.17 3.70 1.66
C THR A 370 10.12 4.09 2.79
N GLN A 371 11.11 4.94 2.51
CA GLN A 371 12.09 5.39 3.49
C GLN A 371 11.41 6.14 4.67
N THR A 372 10.41 6.97 4.34
CA THR A 372 9.60 7.68 5.33
C THR A 372 8.78 6.73 6.19
N ALA A 373 8.13 5.72 5.59
CA ALA A 373 7.36 4.72 6.33
C ALA A 373 8.23 3.93 7.29
N ARG A 374 9.45 3.53 6.89
CA ARG A 374 10.40 2.81 7.74
C ARG A 374 10.84 3.65 8.94
N PHE A 375 11.17 4.93 8.69
CA PHE A 375 11.52 5.88 9.74
C PHE A 375 10.38 6.05 10.76
N VAL A 376 9.15 6.30 10.29
CA VAL A 376 8.00 6.46 11.20
C VAL A 376 7.72 5.17 11.97
N ALA A 377 7.85 4.01 11.33
CA ALA A 377 7.71 2.72 12.00
C ALA A 377 8.77 2.52 13.09
N SER A 378 10.04 2.85 12.84
CA SER A 378 11.10 2.74 13.86
C SER A 378 10.94 3.71 15.03
N GLU A 379 10.40 4.91 14.80
CA GLU A 379 10.13 5.87 15.87
C GLU A 379 8.97 5.40 16.76
N MET A 380 7.93 4.82 16.16
CA MET A 380 6.72 4.40 16.86
C MET A 380 6.83 3.00 17.48
N LEU A 381 7.72 2.14 16.98
CA LEU A 381 7.89 0.74 17.41
C LEU A 381 9.35 0.46 17.78
N PRO A 382 9.80 0.72 19.02
CA PRO A 382 11.21 0.56 19.40
C PRO A 382 11.79 -0.86 19.23
N ALA A 383 10.93 -1.88 19.16
CA ALA A 383 11.32 -3.27 18.97
C ALA A 383 11.55 -3.68 17.51
N VAL A 384 11.13 -2.87 16.53
CA VAL A 384 11.36 -3.17 15.11
C VAL A 384 12.84 -2.96 14.76
N GLU A 385 13.41 -3.88 13.98
CA GLU A 385 14.78 -3.76 13.49
C GLU A 385 14.82 -3.90 11.97
N PHE A 386 15.47 -2.94 11.31
CA PHE A 386 15.68 -2.96 9.87
C PHE A 386 17.13 -3.29 9.54
N TYR A 387 17.34 -4.14 8.55
CA TYR A 387 18.66 -4.57 8.11
C TYR A 387 18.81 -4.41 6.59
N ASN A 388 20.06 -4.26 6.15
CA ASN A 388 20.44 -4.27 4.74
C ASN A 388 19.56 -3.33 3.91
N LYS A 389 19.54 -2.05 4.27
CA LYS A 389 18.72 -1.03 3.59
C LYS A 389 17.22 -1.29 3.65
N GLY A 390 16.78 -1.97 4.70
CA GLY A 390 15.37 -2.29 4.93
C GLY A 390 14.83 -3.41 4.04
N HIS A 391 15.72 -4.21 3.43
CA HIS A 391 15.35 -5.42 2.71
C HIS A 391 14.86 -6.52 3.66
N LEU A 392 15.44 -6.59 4.84
CA LEU A 392 15.07 -7.50 5.90
C LEU A 392 14.55 -6.69 7.09
N VAL A 393 13.37 -7.06 7.57
CA VAL A 393 12.73 -6.42 8.71
C VAL A 393 12.46 -7.49 9.75
N ARG A 394 13.01 -7.32 10.95
CA ARG A 394 12.56 -8.03 12.14
C ARG A 394 11.42 -7.23 12.74
N GLY A 395 10.20 -7.72 12.57
CA GLY A 395 9.02 -7.04 13.08
C GLY A 395 8.95 -7.06 14.60
N ALA A 396 8.16 -6.16 15.17
CA ALA A 396 7.99 -6.00 16.61
C ALA A 396 7.17 -7.13 17.26
N GLY A 397 6.53 -8.00 16.47
CA GLY A 397 5.78 -9.15 16.98
C GLY A 397 4.63 -8.78 17.90
N ILE A 398 3.84 -7.76 17.55
CA ILE A 398 2.79 -7.26 18.44
C ILE A 398 1.58 -8.22 18.48
N THR A 399 0.94 -8.27 19.65
CA THR A 399 -0.26 -9.06 19.93
C THR A 399 -1.24 -8.23 20.77
N PHE A 400 -2.54 -8.44 20.58
CA PHE A 400 -3.60 -7.75 21.34
C PHE A 400 -4.62 -8.75 21.87
N GLY A 401 -5.24 -8.46 23.01
CA GLY A 401 -6.08 -9.40 23.73
C GLY A 401 -5.30 -10.46 24.51
N ALA A 402 -6.03 -11.26 25.31
CA ALA A 402 -5.43 -12.35 26.08
C ALA A 402 -5.02 -13.52 25.14
N PRO A 403 -3.90 -14.21 25.44
CA PRO A 403 -3.42 -15.35 24.66
C PRO A 403 -4.32 -16.58 24.72
#